data_AF-A0AAV9TLD9-F1
#
_entry.id   AF-A0AAV9TLD9-F1
#
_cell.length_a   1.000
_cell.length_b   1.000
_cell.length_c   1.000
_cell.angle_alpha   90.00
_cell.angle_beta   90.00
_cell.angle_gamma   90.00
#
_symmetry.space_group_name_H-M   'P 1'
#
loop_
_entity.id
_entity.type
_entity.pdbx_description
1 polymer ?
#
loop_
_entity_poly.entity_id
_entity_poly.type
_entity_poly.pdbx_seq_one_letter_code
_entity_poly.pdbx_strand_id
1 'polypeptide(L)'
;MNSFNPRRVSYLRPPTTVFETRESWASPYPSLSSIGYPPSARTADGKLASAIWHRTFNHVDYAEYKAACDAERAAKPERDPDIFSVEANPTRRGFSRLGAMFTIYPYRDMGWLVTMVFIMAAVSFTLNGIFSLVHSVSPRQVDFPGSELASQVTFVLGSSLLTLSSWMGLLAAFNVDRAELDPKKDAPDAYKPALLGSDEFVWWANWYEWKNIFWPSTAFRAGVLQLLAGSFFTIAAVGALPGVLDLTHPHAYIIFISSPQLIGGSFFVLAGLLQIYLSQNNWYLPLILDASWQNGFWNLVGASGFLAVGVVTLLSKDAAVTIASLSLMTGIGFLVASLIQWYILMEFYPVDPYWVDPFTAAEIPPQSIY
;
A
#
# COMPACT_ATOMS: atom_id res chain seq x y z
N MET A 1 -0.12 0.34 8.02
CA MET A 1 -1.07 -0.76 7.79
C MET A 1 -0.68 -1.47 6.50
N ASN A 2 -0.26 -2.74 6.57
CA ASN A 2 0.43 -3.44 5.47
C ASN A 2 -0.43 -4.51 4.79
N SER A 3 -1.67 -4.16 4.40
CA SER A 3 -2.28 -4.84 3.23
C SER A 3 -1.38 -4.72 1.99
N PHE A 4 -0.54 -3.68 1.99
CA PHE A 4 0.36 -3.29 0.94
C PHE A 4 1.81 -3.28 1.46
N ASN A 5 2.57 -4.33 1.13
CA ASN A 5 4.03 -4.27 1.16
C ASN A 5 4.52 -4.41 -0.28
N PRO A 6 4.97 -3.32 -0.93
CA PRO A 6 5.40 -3.36 -2.34
C PRO A 6 6.52 -4.37 -2.60
N ARG A 7 7.32 -4.74 -1.58
CA ARG A 7 8.32 -5.82 -1.67
C ARG A 7 7.73 -7.23 -1.74
N ARG A 8 6.44 -7.43 -1.46
CA ARG A 8 5.81 -8.76 -1.31
C ARG A 8 4.51 -8.90 -2.09
N VAL A 9 3.87 -7.79 -2.45
CA VAL A 9 2.64 -7.78 -3.24
C VAL A 9 2.94 -7.90 -4.74
N SER A 10 4.14 -7.47 -5.19
CA SER A 10 4.61 -7.65 -6.59
C SER A 10 4.78 -9.12 -7.03
N TYR A 11 4.66 -10.08 -6.11
CA TYR A 11 4.73 -11.52 -6.39
C TYR A 11 3.36 -12.21 -6.50
N LEU A 12 2.26 -11.45 -6.63
CA LEU A 12 0.92 -12.03 -6.82
C LEU A 12 0.70 -12.65 -8.21
N ARG A 13 1.69 -12.59 -9.10
CA ARG A 13 1.75 -13.47 -10.26
C ARG A 13 2.30 -14.83 -9.82
N PRO A 14 1.67 -15.97 -10.18
CA PRO A 14 2.43 -17.22 -10.22
C PRO A 14 3.70 -16.96 -11.03
N PRO A 15 4.87 -17.55 -10.69
CA PRO A 15 6.02 -17.48 -11.57
C PRO A 15 5.51 -17.90 -12.94
N THR A 16 5.52 -16.99 -13.90
CA THR A 16 5.19 -17.33 -15.27
C THR A 16 6.30 -18.28 -15.70
N THR A 17 6.10 -19.58 -15.48
CA THR A 17 6.89 -20.67 -16.05
C THR A 17 6.63 -20.78 -17.56
N VAL A 18 6.28 -19.68 -18.20
CA VAL A 18 6.09 -19.56 -19.63
C VAL A 18 6.71 -18.22 -19.99
N PHE A 19 7.92 -18.28 -20.54
CA PHE A 19 8.51 -17.21 -21.32
C PHE A 19 7.57 -16.93 -22.50
N GLU A 20 6.61 -16.03 -22.33
CA GLU A 20 5.93 -15.41 -23.45
C GLU A 20 6.28 -13.92 -23.43
N THR A 21 7.40 -13.61 -24.08
CA THR A 21 7.78 -12.26 -24.46
C THR A 21 6.73 -11.70 -25.41
N ARG A 22 5.89 -10.79 -24.92
CA ARG A 22 5.10 -9.88 -25.77
C ARG A 22 5.95 -8.66 -26.10
N GLU A 23 6.27 -8.53 -27.38
CA GLU A 23 7.09 -7.44 -27.94
C GLU A 23 6.26 -6.16 -28.14
N SER A 24 6.85 -4.99 -27.88
CA SER A 24 6.43 -3.74 -28.52
C SER A 24 7.54 -3.24 -29.46
N TRP A 25 7.13 -2.73 -30.61
CA TRP A 25 7.98 -2.47 -31.76
C TRP A 25 7.97 -1.00 -32.19
N ALA A 26 8.98 -0.60 -32.97
CA ALA A 26 8.94 0.58 -33.84
C ALA A 26 9.70 0.31 -35.16
N SER A 27 9.01 0.18 -36.30
CA SER A 27 9.07 1.14 -37.40
C SER A 27 10.32 1.39 -38.23
N PRO A 28 11.12 0.46 -38.81
CA PRO A 28 12.07 0.86 -39.87
C PRO A 28 11.47 0.80 -41.29
N TYR A 29 10.23 0.34 -41.48
CA TYR A 29 9.56 0.23 -42.79
C TYR A 29 8.55 1.35 -43.05
N PRO A 30 8.35 1.74 -44.33
CA PRO A 30 7.60 2.94 -44.67
C PRO A 30 6.11 2.76 -44.37
N SER A 31 5.47 3.82 -43.86
CA SER A 31 4.09 3.80 -43.39
C SER A 31 3.08 3.48 -44.50
N LEU A 32 1.87 3.04 -44.16
CA LEU A 32 0.77 2.69 -45.09
C LEU A 32 0.48 3.75 -46.18
N SER A 33 0.79 5.02 -45.92
CA SER A 33 0.74 6.11 -46.91
C SER A 33 1.69 5.91 -48.10
N SER A 34 2.77 5.14 -47.93
CA SER A 34 3.78 4.84 -48.95
C SER A 34 3.39 3.71 -49.91
N ILE A 35 2.35 2.93 -49.58
CA ILE A 35 1.84 1.80 -50.39
C ILE A 35 0.47 2.18 -51.04
N GLY A 36 0.09 3.46 -51.00
CA GLY A 36 -1.09 3.99 -51.70
C GLY A 36 -2.39 4.01 -50.88
N TYR A 37 -2.34 3.81 -49.56
CA TYR A 37 -3.50 4.06 -48.70
C TYR A 37 -3.61 5.56 -48.37
N PRO A 38 -4.74 6.23 -48.64
CA PRO A 38 -4.88 7.64 -48.32
C PRO A 38 -4.92 7.85 -46.80
N PRO A 39 -4.25 8.89 -46.27
CA PRO A 39 -4.33 9.23 -44.86
C PRO A 39 -5.76 9.64 -44.51
N SER A 40 -6.23 9.26 -43.32
CA SER A 40 -7.53 9.68 -42.80
C SER A 40 -7.51 11.19 -42.48
N ALA A 41 -7.79 12.02 -43.48
CA ALA A 41 -8.02 13.44 -43.27
C ALA A 41 -9.34 13.60 -42.50
N ARG A 42 -9.26 13.81 -41.19
CA ARG A 42 -10.39 14.30 -40.40
C ARG A 42 -10.55 15.80 -40.68
N THR A 43 -11.36 16.15 -41.67
CA THR A 43 -11.90 17.51 -41.80
C THR A 43 -12.90 17.79 -40.67
N ALA A 44 -13.07 19.06 -40.34
CA ALA A 44 -13.89 19.57 -39.22
C ALA A 44 -15.39 19.18 -39.27
N ASP A 45 -15.83 18.50 -40.33
CA ASP A 45 -17.18 17.94 -40.49
C ASP A 45 -17.35 16.56 -39.82
N GLY A 46 -16.35 16.09 -39.07
CA GLY A 46 -16.31 14.78 -38.41
C GLY A 46 -17.41 14.51 -37.36
N LYS A 47 -18.26 15.50 -37.02
CA LYS A 47 -19.45 15.28 -36.19
C LYS A 47 -20.63 14.69 -36.96
N LEU A 48 -20.66 14.76 -38.29
CA LEU A 48 -21.74 14.18 -39.09
C LEU A 48 -21.42 12.75 -39.55
N ALA A 49 -20.14 12.42 -39.73
CA ALA A 49 -19.70 11.10 -40.22
C ALA A 49 -19.84 9.96 -39.19
N SER A 50 -19.84 10.27 -37.88
CA SER A 50 -20.08 9.26 -36.83
C SER A 50 -21.51 8.73 -36.81
N ALA A 51 -22.45 9.38 -37.52
CA ALA A 51 -23.84 8.91 -37.64
C ALA A 51 -24.03 7.81 -38.68
N ILE A 52 -23.03 7.49 -39.50
CA ILE A 52 -23.08 6.47 -40.57
C ILE A 52 -22.19 5.28 -40.18
N TRP A 53 -22.22 4.85 -38.92
CA TRP A 53 -21.45 3.69 -38.44
C TRP A 53 -22.21 2.36 -38.64
N HIS A 54 -22.88 2.19 -39.77
CA HIS A 54 -23.45 0.90 -40.14
C HIS A 54 -23.28 0.67 -41.64
N ARG A 55 -22.43 -0.31 -41.97
CA ARG A 55 -22.21 -0.98 -43.28
C ARG A 55 -20.89 -0.68 -43.95
N THR A 56 -19.82 -1.30 -43.46
CA THR A 56 -18.84 -1.94 -44.36
C THR A 56 -18.13 -3.04 -43.59
N PHE A 57 -18.69 -4.25 -43.63
CA PHE A 57 -17.95 -5.45 -43.25
C PHE A 57 -16.97 -5.73 -44.39
N ASN A 58 -15.70 -5.35 -44.22
CA ASN A 58 -14.64 -5.86 -45.08
C ASN A 58 -14.43 -7.33 -44.72
N HIS A 59 -14.68 -8.23 -45.67
CA HIS A 59 -14.40 -9.64 -45.51
C HIS A 59 -12.89 -9.83 -45.46
N VAL A 60 -12.35 -10.05 -44.27
CA VAL A 60 -10.93 -10.36 -44.08
C VAL A 60 -10.73 -11.82 -44.44
N ASP A 61 -9.96 -12.09 -45.49
CA ASP A 61 -9.56 -13.46 -45.80
C ASP A 61 -8.57 -13.95 -44.73
N TYR A 62 -9.08 -14.81 -43.85
CA TYR A 62 -8.35 -15.29 -42.69
C TYR A 62 -7.14 -16.14 -43.09
N ALA A 63 -7.15 -16.76 -44.27
CA ALA A 63 -6.05 -17.58 -44.75
C ALA A 63 -4.83 -16.72 -45.15
N GLU A 64 -5.07 -15.65 -45.91
CA GLU A 64 -4.02 -14.69 -46.28
C GLU A 64 -3.50 -13.92 -45.07
N TYR A 65 -4.39 -13.50 -44.16
CA TYR A 65 -4.00 -12.84 -42.92
C TYR A 65 -3.11 -13.73 -42.04
N LYS A 66 -3.48 -15.01 -41.90
CA LYS A 66 -2.70 -15.97 -41.12
C LYS A 66 -1.34 -16.26 -41.78
N ALA A 67 -1.30 -16.42 -43.09
CA ALA A 67 -0.05 -16.64 -43.83
C ALA A 67 0.91 -15.45 -43.72
N ALA A 68 0.38 -14.22 -43.75
CA ALA A 68 1.17 -13.01 -43.54
C ALA A 68 1.74 -12.93 -42.12
N CYS A 69 0.94 -13.23 -41.09
CA CYS A 69 1.42 -13.29 -39.70
C CYS A 69 2.46 -14.40 -39.46
N ASP A 70 2.30 -15.55 -40.10
CA ASP A 70 3.25 -16.67 -39.96
C ASP A 70 4.57 -16.38 -40.70
N ALA A 71 4.52 -15.67 -41.83
CA ALA A 71 5.71 -15.18 -42.54
C ALA A 71 6.46 -14.09 -41.73
N GLU A 72 5.74 -13.17 -41.07
CA GLU A 72 6.34 -12.22 -40.12
C GLU A 72 6.97 -12.92 -38.92
N ARG A 73 6.35 -14.00 -38.43
CA ARG A 73 6.86 -14.79 -37.30
C ARG A 73 8.12 -15.57 -37.67
N ALA A 74 8.22 -16.07 -38.90
CA ALA A 74 9.36 -16.83 -39.41
C ALA A 74 10.56 -15.95 -39.84
N ALA A 75 10.33 -14.67 -40.15
CA ALA A 75 11.37 -13.75 -40.62
C ALA A 75 12.16 -13.04 -39.51
N LYS A 76 11.91 -13.33 -38.22
CA LYS A 76 12.64 -12.73 -37.10
C LYS A 76 14.03 -13.37 -36.96
N PRO A 77 15.14 -12.61 -37.03
CA PRO A 77 16.44 -13.13 -36.67
C PRO A 77 16.50 -13.46 -35.16
N GLU A 78 17.28 -14.48 -34.80
CA GLU A 78 17.51 -14.91 -33.42
C GLU A 78 18.05 -13.74 -32.60
N ARG A 79 17.36 -13.41 -31.50
CA ARG A 79 17.57 -12.20 -30.70
C ARG A 79 18.85 -12.32 -29.88
N ASP A 80 19.73 -11.33 -30.02
CA ASP A 80 20.89 -11.16 -29.13
C ASP A 80 20.38 -10.71 -27.74
N PRO A 81 20.49 -11.56 -26.69
CA PRO A 81 19.95 -11.27 -25.36
C PRO A 81 20.64 -10.11 -24.66
N ASP A 82 21.86 -9.73 -25.08
CA ASP A 82 22.71 -8.78 -24.36
C ASP A 82 22.41 -7.30 -24.71
N ILE A 83 21.67 -7.02 -25.79
CA ILE A 83 21.44 -5.63 -26.27
C ILE A 83 20.17 -5.00 -25.67
N PHE A 84 19.26 -5.81 -25.10
CA PHE A 84 17.95 -5.36 -24.61
C PHE A 84 17.65 -5.74 -23.16
N SER A 85 18.64 -6.15 -22.37
CA SER A 85 18.47 -6.24 -20.93
C SER A 85 18.32 -4.82 -20.38
N VAL A 86 17.09 -4.33 -20.29
CA VAL A 86 16.78 -3.16 -19.46
C VAL A 86 17.13 -3.59 -18.04
N GLU A 87 18.30 -3.17 -17.56
CA GLU A 87 18.70 -3.39 -16.18
C GLU A 87 17.61 -2.82 -15.27
N ALA A 88 17.25 -3.57 -14.23
CA ALA A 88 16.23 -3.13 -13.28
C ALA A 88 16.60 -1.75 -12.75
N ASN A 89 15.66 -0.80 -12.79
CA ASN A 89 15.87 0.55 -12.28
C ASN A 89 16.51 0.50 -10.88
N PRO A 90 17.60 1.25 -10.62
CA PRO A 90 18.28 1.20 -9.34
C PRO A 90 17.29 1.59 -8.23
N THR A 91 16.98 0.63 -7.35
CA THR A 91 16.10 0.87 -6.21
C THR A 91 16.81 1.75 -5.18
N ARG A 92 16.07 2.65 -4.53
CA ARG A 92 16.65 3.50 -3.47
C ARG A 92 17.14 2.62 -2.32
N ARG A 93 18.30 2.95 -1.75
CA ARG A 93 18.90 2.26 -0.59
C ARG A 93 19.33 3.29 0.46
N GLY A 94 19.35 2.84 1.72
CA GLY A 94 19.84 3.63 2.86
C GLY A 94 19.32 5.08 2.90
N PHE A 95 20.24 6.03 2.92
CA PHE A 95 19.95 7.46 3.05
C PHE A 95 19.20 8.05 1.87
N SER A 96 19.25 7.43 0.69
CA SER A 96 18.53 7.93 -0.49
C SER A 96 17.00 7.84 -0.34
N ARG A 97 16.53 6.87 0.47
CA ARG A 97 15.12 6.76 0.88
C ARG A 97 14.73 7.84 1.87
N LEU A 98 15.61 8.14 2.83
CA LEU A 98 15.36 9.20 3.80
C LEU A 98 15.25 10.57 3.10
N GLY A 99 16.15 10.84 2.15
CA GLY A 99 16.04 12.03 1.30
C GLY A 99 14.71 12.07 0.54
N ALA A 100 14.30 10.95 -0.07
CA ALA A 100 13.06 10.85 -0.82
C ALA A 100 11.81 11.19 0.01
N MET A 101 11.78 10.83 1.30
CA MET A 101 10.67 11.17 2.19
C MET A 101 10.42 12.69 2.21
N PHE A 102 11.45 13.51 2.11
CA PHE A 102 11.33 14.97 2.16
C PHE A 102 11.35 15.65 0.80
N THR A 103 11.52 14.91 -0.30
CA THR A 103 11.63 15.49 -1.65
C THR A 103 10.59 14.97 -2.64
N ILE A 104 10.00 13.80 -2.40
CA ILE A 104 9.07 13.14 -3.34
C ILE A 104 7.70 12.98 -2.69
N TYR A 105 6.68 13.55 -3.34
CA TYR A 105 5.30 13.57 -2.87
C TYR A 105 4.34 13.02 -3.93
N PRO A 106 4.27 11.69 -4.10
CA PRO A 106 3.44 11.03 -5.11
C PRO A 106 1.99 10.96 -4.63
N TYR A 107 1.32 12.11 -4.57
CA TYR A 107 -0.06 12.25 -4.09
C TYR A 107 -1.11 11.48 -4.92
N ARG A 108 -0.73 10.98 -6.10
CA ARG A 108 -1.57 10.11 -6.93
C ARG A 108 -1.38 8.62 -6.64
N ASP A 109 -0.35 8.23 -5.90
CA ASP A 109 -0.14 6.84 -5.50
C ASP A 109 -0.96 6.52 -4.25
N MET A 110 -1.86 5.53 -4.37
CA MET A 110 -2.70 5.10 -3.25
C MET A 110 -1.86 4.57 -2.07
N GLY A 111 -0.75 3.88 -2.33
CA GLY A 111 0.14 3.37 -1.27
C GLY A 111 0.76 4.50 -0.43
N TRP A 112 1.08 5.63 -1.08
CA TRP A 112 1.57 6.82 -0.38
C TRP A 112 0.50 7.50 0.44
N LEU A 113 -0.70 7.68 -0.12
CA LEU A 113 -1.85 8.25 0.60
C LEU A 113 -2.22 7.42 1.83
N VAL A 114 -2.25 6.08 1.70
CA VAL A 114 -2.47 5.14 2.82
C VAL A 114 -1.48 5.39 3.96
N THR A 115 -0.21 5.58 3.61
CA THR A 115 0.86 5.81 4.57
C THR A 115 0.71 7.14 5.28
N MET A 116 0.38 8.22 4.56
CA MET A 116 0.14 9.53 5.18
C MET A 116 -1.07 9.52 6.12
N VAL A 117 -2.17 8.88 5.72
CA VAL A 117 -3.35 8.73 6.60
C VAL A 117 -3.00 7.90 7.83
N PHE A 118 -2.16 6.86 7.69
CA PHE A 118 -1.70 6.07 8.82
C PHE A 118 -0.82 6.88 9.79
N ILE A 119 0.06 7.74 9.28
CA ILE A 119 0.85 8.66 10.11
C ILE A 119 -0.08 9.60 10.90
N MET A 120 -1.09 10.19 10.25
CA MET A 120 -2.05 11.05 10.94
C MET A 120 -2.83 10.30 12.03
N ALA A 121 -3.22 9.04 11.78
CA ALA A 121 -3.84 8.18 12.78
C ALA A 121 -2.90 7.93 13.98
N ALA A 122 -1.64 7.61 13.72
CA ALA A 122 -0.64 7.35 14.75
C ALA A 122 -0.29 8.59 15.60
N VAL A 123 -0.21 9.77 14.97
CA VAL A 123 -0.06 11.04 15.69
C VAL A 123 -1.26 11.27 16.61
N SER A 124 -2.48 11.04 16.12
CA SER A 124 -3.70 11.18 16.92
C SER A 124 -3.70 10.23 18.13
N PHE A 125 -3.29 8.96 17.96
CA PHE A 125 -3.18 8.03 19.09
C PHE A 125 -2.05 8.38 20.07
N THR A 126 -0.94 8.93 19.58
CA THR A 126 0.14 9.41 20.44
C THR A 126 -0.32 10.58 21.30
N LEU A 127 -1.01 11.56 20.69
CA LEU A 127 -1.61 12.68 21.40
C LEU A 127 -2.66 12.21 22.42
N ASN A 128 -3.53 11.25 22.05
CA ASN A 128 -4.47 10.64 22.98
C ASN A 128 -3.76 10.07 24.21
N GLY A 129 -2.70 9.27 24.02
CA GLY A 129 -1.91 8.72 25.12
C GLY A 129 -1.30 9.80 26.02
N ILE A 130 -0.78 10.88 25.43
CA ILE A 130 -0.25 12.03 26.18
C ILE A 130 -1.35 12.71 26.99
N PHE A 131 -2.50 13.04 26.39
CA PHE A 131 -3.60 13.69 27.08
C PHE A 131 -4.19 12.82 28.20
N SER A 132 -4.36 11.52 27.93
CA SER A 132 -4.76 10.53 28.95
C SER A 132 -3.78 10.50 30.14
N LEU A 133 -2.47 10.55 29.88
CA LEU A 133 -1.45 10.52 30.93
C LEU A 133 -1.40 11.83 31.74
N VAL A 134 -1.47 12.97 31.06
CA VAL A 134 -1.51 14.29 31.73
C VAL A 134 -2.70 14.34 32.68
N HIS A 135 -3.88 13.90 32.23
CA HIS A 135 -5.08 13.84 33.07
C HIS A 135 -4.93 12.85 34.24
N SER A 136 -4.27 11.71 34.04
CA SER A 136 -4.18 10.63 35.05
C SER A 136 -3.07 10.83 36.09
N VAL A 137 -1.97 11.52 35.75
CA VAL A 137 -0.74 11.58 36.58
C VAL A 137 -0.52 12.96 37.19
N SER A 138 -1.01 14.04 36.56
CA SER A 138 -0.60 15.38 36.98
C SER A 138 -1.39 15.93 38.18
N PRO A 139 -0.72 16.65 39.12
CA PRO A 139 -1.40 17.62 39.96
C PRO A 139 -2.08 18.67 39.07
N ARG A 140 -3.17 19.30 39.55
CA ARG A 140 -4.05 20.30 38.87
C ARG A 140 -3.40 21.44 38.05
N GLN A 141 -2.07 21.50 37.95
CA GLN A 141 -1.26 22.56 37.32
C GLN A 141 -0.88 22.27 35.85
N VAL A 142 -0.82 21.00 35.43
CA VAL A 142 -0.52 20.62 34.03
C VAL A 142 -1.79 20.19 33.29
N ASP A 143 -2.82 19.78 34.03
CA ASP A 143 -4.14 19.54 33.48
C ASP A 143 -4.77 20.86 33.00
N PHE A 144 -5.40 20.81 31.83
CA PHE A 144 -6.03 21.96 31.21
C PHE A 144 -7.55 21.73 31.05
N PRO A 145 -8.37 22.79 31.09
CA PRO A 145 -9.80 22.65 30.88
C PRO A 145 -10.11 21.96 29.54
N GLY A 146 -10.75 20.79 29.59
CA GLY A 146 -11.12 20.01 28.40
C GLY A 146 -10.11 18.94 27.97
N SER A 147 -9.13 18.58 28.80
CA SER A 147 -8.19 17.48 28.54
C SER A 147 -8.87 16.13 28.30
N GLU A 148 -9.93 15.82 29.04
CA GLU A 148 -10.75 14.61 28.84
C GLU A 148 -11.39 14.59 27.44
N LEU A 149 -12.00 15.71 27.03
CA LEU A 149 -12.56 15.87 25.68
C LEU A 149 -11.47 15.75 24.62
N ALA A 150 -10.29 16.34 24.84
CA ALA A 150 -9.16 16.23 23.91
C ALA A 150 -8.69 14.78 23.73
N SER A 151 -8.63 14.00 24.82
CA SER A 151 -8.31 12.57 24.75
C SER A 151 -9.36 11.81 23.93
N GLN A 152 -10.65 12.01 24.20
CA GLN A 152 -11.73 11.34 23.47
C GLN A 152 -11.74 11.72 21.98
N VAL A 153 -11.59 13.00 21.65
CA VAL A 153 -11.56 13.48 20.26
C VAL A 153 -10.35 12.90 19.51
N THR A 154 -9.17 12.89 20.13
CA THR A 154 -7.97 12.32 19.49
C THR A 154 -8.06 10.81 19.33
N PHE A 155 -8.72 10.09 20.25
CA PHE A 155 -8.99 8.67 20.09
C PHE A 155 -9.98 8.37 18.95
N VAL A 156 -11.07 9.13 18.84
CA VAL A 156 -12.04 9.00 17.74
C VAL A 156 -11.41 9.34 16.40
N LEU A 157 -10.67 10.43 16.33
CA LEU A 157 -9.97 10.85 15.12
C LEU A 157 -8.94 9.81 14.69
N GLY A 158 -8.10 9.34 15.63
CA GLY A 158 -7.13 8.28 15.38
C GLY A 158 -7.80 7.00 14.88
N SER A 159 -8.87 6.55 15.52
CA SER A 159 -9.61 5.34 15.13
C SER A 159 -10.25 5.47 13.76
N SER A 160 -10.81 6.64 13.44
CA SER A 160 -11.43 6.90 12.13
C SER A 160 -10.40 6.92 11.01
N LEU A 161 -9.25 7.60 11.22
CA LEU A 161 -8.15 7.65 10.27
C LEU A 161 -7.49 6.28 10.08
N LEU A 162 -7.38 5.48 11.15
CA LEU A 162 -6.87 4.12 11.10
C LEU A 162 -7.75 3.22 10.22
N THR A 163 -9.08 3.29 10.39
CA THR A 163 -10.04 2.56 9.57
C THR A 163 -9.99 3.01 8.12
N LEU A 164 -9.89 4.32 7.88
CA LEU A 164 -9.74 4.89 6.54
C LEU A 164 -8.46 4.38 5.87
N SER A 165 -7.32 4.41 6.58
CA SER A 165 -6.04 3.89 6.09
C SER A 165 -6.12 2.40 5.74
N SER A 166 -6.78 1.58 6.57
CA SER A 166 -7.01 0.16 6.27
C SER A 166 -7.80 -0.05 4.99
N TRP A 167 -8.90 0.70 4.83
CA TRP A 167 -9.76 0.59 3.66
C TRP A 167 -9.02 1.01 2.39
N MET A 168 -8.32 2.14 2.44
CA MET A 168 -7.46 2.60 1.35
C MET A 168 -6.33 1.61 1.06
N GLY A 169 -5.80 0.91 2.07
CA GLY A 169 -4.76 -0.10 1.88
C GLY A 169 -5.26 -1.31 1.10
N LEU A 170 -6.52 -1.71 1.27
CA LEU A 170 -7.14 -2.74 0.42
C LEU A 170 -7.31 -2.24 -1.01
N LEU A 171 -7.68 -0.97 -1.21
CA LEU A 171 -7.72 -0.36 -2.55
C LEU A 171 -6.34 -0.28 -3.20
N ALA A 172 -5.29 0.06 -2.43
CA ALA A 172 -3.92 0.04 -2.92
C ALA A 172 -3.51 -1.37 -3.37
N ALA A 173 -3.91 -2.41 -2.62
CA ALA A 173 -3.65 -3.79 -3.00
C ALA A 173 -4.31 -4.16 -4.33
N PHE A 174 -5.50 -3.65 -4.64
CA PHE A 174 -6.13 -3.89 -5.95
C PHE A 174 -5.39 -3.24 -7.12
N ASN A 175 -4.60 -2.19 -6.89
CA ASN A 175 -4.02 -1.35 -7.93
C ASN A 175 -2.50 -1.48 -8.05
N VAL A 176 -1.86 -2.29 -7.21
CA VAL A 176 -0.39 -2.42 -7.09
C VAL A 176 0.35 -2.77 -8.39
N ASP A 177 -0.24 -3.64 -9.23
CA ASP A 177 0.40 -4.21 -10.42
C ASP A 177 -0.47 -4.00 -11.68
N ARG A 178 -1.32 -2.96 -11.69
CA ARG A 178 -2.27 -2.71 -12.78
C ARG A 178 -1.78 -1.71 -13.82
N ALA A 179 -0.71 -0.97 -13.56
CA ALA A 179 -0.22 -0.01 -14.53
C ALA A 179 0.47 -0.69 -15.70
N GLU A 180 0.32 -0.12 -16.90
CA GLU A 180 1.02 -0.57 -18.09
C GLU A 180 2.54 -0.36 -17.94
N LEU A 181 3.30 -1.44 -18.15
CA LEU A 181 4.76 -1.40 -18.21
C LEU A 181 5.19 -1.02 -19.63
N ASP A 182 6.07 -0.03 -19.77
CA ASP A 182 6.75 0.29 -21.02
C ASP A 182 7.91 -0.71 -21.21
N PRO A 183 7.81 -1.67 -22.14
CA PRO A 183 8.81 -2.72 -22.31
C PRO A 183 10.18 -2.19 -22.77
N LYS A 184 10.28 -0.89 -23.15
CA LYS A 184 11.55 -0.24 -23.50
C LYS A 184 12.23 0.43 -22.30
N LYS A 185 11.50 0.67 -21.20
CA LYS A 185 11.99 1.46 -20.06
C LYS A 185 11.86 0.76 -18.72
N ASP A 186 10.90 -0.15 -18.60
CA ASP A 186 10.57 -0.79 -17.34
C ASP A 186 10.99 -2.24 -17.35
N ALA A 187 11.56 -2.66 -16.23
CA ALA A 187 11.79 -4.07 -15.98
C ALA A 187 10.45 -4.83 -15.94
N PRO A 188 10.42 -6.11 -16.35
CA PRO A 188 9.20 -6.94 -16.31
C PRO A 188 8.55 -7.08 -14.94
N ASP A 189 9.31 -6.85 -13.88
CA ASP A 189 8.94 -6.89 -12.46
C ASP A 189 8.98 -5.51 -11.78
N ALA A 190 9.04 -4.42 -12.56
CA ALA A 190 9.03 -3.07 -12.03
C ALA A 190 7.74 -2.80 -11.25
N TYR A 191 7.89 -2.29 -10.02
CA TYR A 191 6.76 -1.79 -9.25
C TYR A 191 6.17 -0.55 -9.93
N LYS A 192 4.94 -0.71 -10.46
CA LYS A 192 4.16 0.39 -11.03
C LYS A 192 2.68 0.25 -10.63
N PRO A 193 2.24 0.99 -9.60
CA PRO A 193 0.84 0.99 -9.22
C PRO A 193 0.01 1.83 -10.21
N ALA A 194 -1.23 1.41 -10.45
CA ALA A 194 -2.20 2.24 -11.13
C ALA A 194 -2.48 3.49 -10.26
N LEU A 195 -2.21 4.66 -10.84
CA LEU A 195 -2.31 5.93 -10.16
C LEU A 195 -3.77 6.35 -10.02
N LEU A 196 -4.11 7.04 -8.93
CA LEU A 196 -5.44 7.59 -8.73
C LEU A 196 -5.84 8.48 -9.90
N GLY A 197 -7.00 8.18 -10.48
CA GLY A 197 -7.55 8.85 -11.65
C GLY A 197 -6.92 8.46 -13.00
N SER A 198 -6.07 7.43 -13.07
CA SER A 198 -5.72 6.79 -14.36
C SER A 198 -6.84 5.85 -14.80
N ASP A 199 -6.89 5.55 -16.10
CA ASP A 199 -7.89 4.64 -16.68
C ASP A 199 -7.73 3.20 -16.17
N GLU A 200 -6.55 2.85 -15.67
CA GLU A 200 -6.19 1.55 -15.11
C GLU A 200 -6.63 1.40 -13.64
N PHE A 201 -7.00 2.50 -12.98
CA PHE A 201 -7.34 2.50 -11.56
C PHE A 201 -8.71 1.84 -11.34
N VAL A 202 -8.70 0.80 -10.51
CA VAL A 202 -9.88 0.00 -10.20
C VAL A 202 -10.28 0.19 -8.74
N TRP A 203 -11.53 0.61 -8.53
CA TRP A 203 -12.11 0.75 -7.19
C TRP A 203 -12.51 -0.57 -6.55
N TRP A 204 -12.80 -1.60 -7.37
CA TRP A 204 -13.20 -2.91 -6.89
C TRP A 204 -12.70 -4.02 -7.81
N ALA A 205 -11.99 -5.00 -7.25
CA ALA A 205 -11.52 -6.16 -8.01
C ALA A 205 -12.71 -7.03 -8.48
N ASN A 206 -12.56 -7.66 -9.65
CA ASN A 206 -13.56 -8.61 -10.12
C ASN A 206 -13.61 -9.84 -9.17
N TRP A 207 -14.77 -10.49 -9.03
CA TRP A 207 -14.95 -11.65 -8.15
C TRP A 207 -13.95 -12.78 -8.43
N TYR A 208 -13.62 -13.01 -9.70
CA TYR A 208 -12.61 -13.99 -10.08
C TYR A 208 -11.22 -13.63 -9.53
N GLU A 209 -10.77 -12.39 -9.70
CA GLU A 209 -9.49 -11.91 -9.16
C GLU A 209 -9.51 -11.94 -7.63
N TRP A 210 -10.61 -11.51 -7.03
CA TRP A 210 -10.80 -11.54 -5.58
C TRP A 210 -10.62 -12.95 -5.01
N LYS A 211 -11.29 -13.94 -5.60
CA LYS A 211 -11.26 -15.33 -5.11
C LYS A 211 -9.92 -16.02 -5.38
N ASN A 212 -9.29 -15.77 -6.52
CA ASN A 212 -8.13 -16.54 -6.98
C ASN A 212 -6.78 -15.86 -6.76
N ILE A 213 -6.74 -14.53 -6.59
CA ILE A 213 -5.50 -13.75 -6.44
C ILE A 213 -5.45 -13.13 -5.05
N PHE A 214 -6.46 -12.34 -4.69
CA PHE A 214 -6.43 -11.58 -3.44
C PHE A 214 -6.70 -12.44 -2.21
N TRP A 215 -7.76 -13.23 -2.19
CA TRP A 215 -8.12 -14.05 -1.03
C TRP A 215 -7.07 -15.10 -0.64
N PRO A 216 -6.35 -15.76 -1.57
CA PRO A 216 -5.24 -16.65 -1.23
C PRO A 216 -4.04 -15.91 -0.62
N SER A 217 -3.85 -14.63 -0.93
CA SER A 217 -2.75 -13.82 -0.41
C SER A 217 -2.87 -13.56 1.09
N THR A 218 -1.87 -13.98 1.84
CA THR A 218 -1.78 -13.72 3.29
C THR A 218 -1.68 -12.22 3.59
N ALA A 219 -1.02 -11.43 2.74
CA ALA A 219 -0.89 -9.98 2.91
C ALA A 219 -2.27 -9.30 2.81
N PHE A 220 -3.08 -9.74 1.84
CA PHE A 220 -4.45 -9.25 1.68
C PHE A 220 -5.32 -9.62 2.89
N ARG A 221 -5.23 -10.87 3.39
CA ARG A 221 -5.93 -11.30 4.62
C ARG A 221 -5.55 -10.47 5.83
N ALA A 222 -4.27 -10.18 6.02
CA ALA A 222 -3.80 -9.29 7.08
C ALA A 222 -4.42 -7.88 6.93
N GLY A 223 -4.56 -7.40 5.70
CA GLY A 223 -5.30 -6.18 5.36
C GLY A 223 -6.76 -6.19 5.78
N VAL A 224 -7.48 -7.28 5.48
CA VAL A 224 -8.88 -7.44 5.87
C VAL A 224 -9.03 -7.46 7.39
N LEU A 225 -8.17 -8.18 8.10
CA LEU A 225 -8.14 -8.19 9.56
C LEU A 225 -7.88 -6.79 10.15
N GLN A 226 -6.98 -6.01 9.54
CA GLN A 226 -6.74 -4.61 9.92
C GLN A 226 -7.96 -3.72 9.71
N LEU A 227 -8.68 -3.88 8.60
CA LEU A 227 -9.91 -3.13 8.35
C LEU A 227 -11.00 -3.47 9.38
N LEU A 228 -11.19 -4.77 9.66
CA LEU A 228 -12.12 -5.21 10.70
C LEU A 228 -11.72 -4.64 12.07
N ALA A 229 -10.43 -4.71 12.42
CA ALA A 229 -9.91 -4.14 13.66
C ALA A 229 -10.20 -2.64 13.79
N GLY A 230 -9.86 -1.86 12.77
CA GLY A 230 -10.15 -0.43 12.70
C GLY A 230 -11.63 -0.16 12.90
N SER A 231 -12.49 -0.90 12.19
CA SER A 231 -13.95 -0.72 12.26
C SER A 231 -14.48 -0.91 13.69
N PHE A 232 -14.04 -1.97 14.37
CA PHE A 232 -14.42 -2.22 15.77
C PHE A 232 -13.87 -1.15 16.73
N PHE A 233 -12.65 -0.65 16.50
CA PHE A 233 -12.12 0.47 17.28
C PHE A 233 -12.89 1.77 17.04
N THR A 234 -13.28 2.08 15.81
CA THR A 234 -14.11 3.23 15.51
C THR A 234 -15.47 3.13 16.21
N ILE A 235 -16.10 1.95 16.23
CA ILE A 235 -17.35 1.72 16.98
C ILE A 235 -17.16 2.00 18.47
N ALA A 236 -16.12 1.44 19.10
CA ALA A 236 -15.82 1.69 20.51
C ALA A 236 -15.54 3.18 20.78
N ALA A 237 -14.75 3.82 19.93
CA ALA A 237 -14.36 5.21 20.08
C ALA A 237 -15.55 6.16 19.99
N VAL A 238 -16.42 5.97 18.99
CA VAL A 238 -17.63 6.78 18.83
C VAL A 238 -18.61 6.53 19.98
N GLY A 239 -18.77 5.27 20.40
CA GLY A 239 -19.62 4.92 21.54
C GLY A 239 -19.14 5.50 22.87
N ALA A 240 -17.84 5.77 23.01
CA ALA A 240 -17.25 6.37 24.20
C ALA A 240 -17.46 7.88 24.30
N LEU A 241 -17.96 8.55 23.24
CA LEU A 241 -18.21 9.98 23.27
C LEU A 241 -19.40 10.32 24.20
N PRO A 242 -19.27 11.38 25.02
CA PRO A 242 -20.34 11.81 25.91
C PRO A 242 -21.57 12.22 25.09
N GLY A 243 -22.72 11.68 25.46
CA GLY A 243 -24.00 11.96 24.81
C GLY A 243 -24.34 11.08 23.61
N VAL A 244 -23.47 10.16 23.18
CA VAL A 244 -23.78 9.20 22.09
C VAL A 244 -24.52 7.97 22.61
N LEU A 245 -24.02 7.35 23.68
CA LEU A 245 -24.62 6.18 24.31
C LEU A 245 -24.86 6.42 25.80
N ASP A 246 -25.97 5.89 26.32
CA ASP A 246 -26.20 5.81 27.75
C ASP A 246 -25.42 4.62 28.34
N LEU A 247 -24.24 4.93 28.88
CA LEU A 247 -23.35 3.96 29.51
C LEU A 247 -23.69 3.69 30.99
N THR A 248 -24.78 4.27 31.53
CA THR A 248 -25.20 4.04 32.92
C THR A 248 -25.81 2.65 33.11
N HIS A 249 -26.33 2.04 32.05
CA HIS A 249 -26.79 0.67 32.09
C HIS A 249 -25.63 -0.30 32.37
N PRO A 250 -25.81 -1.28 33.27
CA PRO A 250 -24.72 -2.11 33.81
C PRO A 250 -23.94 -2.93 32.76
N HIS A 251 -24.53 -3.17 31.59
CA HIS A 251 -23.90 -3.92 30.49
C HIS A 251 -23.52 -3.06 29.28
N ALA A 252 -23.95 -1.80 29.21
CA ALA A 252 -23.76 -0.96 28.03
C ALA A 252 -22.26 -0.72 27.76
N TYR A 253 -21.49 -0.45 28.80
CA TYR A 253 -20.04 -0.26 28.69
C TYR A 253 -19.31 -1.48 28.11
N ILE A 254 -19.67 -2.68 28.59
CA ILE A 254 -19.06 -3.92 28.13
C ILE A 254 -19.41 -4.19 26.66
N ILE A 255 -20.70 -4.03 26.29
CA ILE A 255 -21.20 -4.36 24.96
C ILE A 255 -20.67 -3.39 23.90
N PHE A 256 -20.66 -2.08 24.19
CA PHE A 256 -20.38 -1.07 23.18
C PHE A 256 -18.94 -0.57 23.17
N ILE A 257 -18.23 -0.65 24.28
CA ILE A 257 -16.86 -0.12 24.39
C ILE A 257 -15.86 -1.27 24.47
N SER A 258 -15.97 -2.08 25.52
CA SER A 258 -14.96 -3.09 25.83
C SER A 258 -14.93 -4.25 24.82
N SER A 259 -16.09 -4.77 24.42
CA SER A 259 -16.16 -5.93 23.51
C SER A 259 -15.64 -5.59 22.11
N PRO A 260 -16.07 -4.49 21.46
CA PRO A 260 -15.49 -4.07 20.19
C PRO A 260 -14.00 -3.82 20.30
N GLN A 261 -13.52 -3.21 21.39
CA GLN A 261 -12.08 -2.97 21.58
C GLN A 261 -11.28 -4.28 21.70
N LEU A 262 -11.78 -5.28 22.43
CA LEU A 262 -11.14 -6.59 22.50
C LEU A 262 -11.12 -7.32 21.15
N ILE A 263 -12.26 -7.33 20.45
CA ILE A 263 -12.38 -7.98 19.15
C ILE A 263 -11.46 -7.31 18.14
N GLY A 264 -11.47 -5.97 18.10
CA GLY A 264 -10.61 -5.17 17.24
C GLY A 264 -9.12 -5.39 17.54
N GLY A 265 -8.74 -5.36 18.82
CA GLY A 265 -7.38 -5.64 19.27
C GLY A 265 -6.91 -7.03 18.86
N SER A 266 -7.76 -8.04 18.98
CA SER A 266 -7.44 -9.41 18.59
C SER A 266 -7.18 -9.53 17.08
N PHE A 267 -8.04 -8.94 16.24
CA PHE A 267 -7.82 -8.93 14.79
C PHE A 267 -6.56 -8.19 14.39
N PHE A 268 -6.25 -7.06 15.04
CA PHE A 268 -5.05 -6.30 14.73
C PHE A 268 -3.78 -7.06 15.15
N VAL A 269 -3.78 -7.69 16.33
CA VAL A 269 -2.64 -8.53 16.75
C VAL A 269 -2.42 -9.68 15.76
N LEU A 270 -3.47 -10.37 15.34
CA LEU A 270 -3.37 -11.41 14.30
C LEU A 270 -2.83 -10.86 12.99
N ALA A 271 -3.27 -9.68 12.56
CA ALA A 271 -2.75 -9.03 11.36
C ALA A 271 -1.26 -8.67 11.49
N GLY A 272 -0.81 -8.17 12.65
CA GLY A 272 0.59 -7.86 12.92
C GLY A 272 1.47 -9.12 12.89
N LEU A 273 1.00 -10.23 13.47
CA LEU A 273 1.69 -11.52 13.41
C LEU A 273 1.82 -12.02 11.97
N LEU A 274 0.78 -11.90 11.15
CA LEU A 274 0.84 -12.25 9.73
C LEU A 274 1.84 -11.38 8.96
N GLN A 275 1.94 -10.08 9.28
CA GLN A 275 2.92 -9.19 8.65
C GLN A 275 4.36 -9.58 8.98
N ILE A 276 4.64 -9.92 10.24
CA ILE A 276 5.97 -10.40 10.66
C ILE A 276 6.28 -11.72 9.96
N TYR A 277 5.33 -12.65 9.94
CA TYR A 277 5.47 -13.94 9.24
C TYR A 277 5.83 -13.75 7.77
N LEU A 278 5.19 -12.80 7.07
CA LEU A 278 5.47 -12.50 5.65
C LEU A 278 6.80 -11.79 5.40
N SER A 279 7.36 -11.15 6.44
CA SER A 279 8.61 -10.42 6.32
C SER A 279 9.83 -11.33 6.40
N GLN A 280 9.72 -12.53 6.99
CA GLN A 280 10.83 -13.44 7.22
C GLN A 280 10.67 -14.79 6.50
N ASN A 281 11.80 -15.37 6.05
CA ASN A 281 11.79 -16.66 5.35
C ASN A 281 11.61 -17.84 6.31
N ASN A 282 12.27 -17.77 7.47
CA ASN A 282 12.19 -18.77 8.53
C ASN A 282 11.44 -18.17 9.71
N TRP A 283 10.34 -18.80 10.13
CA TRP A 283 9.47 -18.27 11.19
C TRP A 283 10.19 -18.08 12.54
N TYR A 284 11.24 -18.87 12.81
CA TYR A 284 12.00 -18.87 14.05
C TYR A 284 13.21 -17.92 14.05
N LEU A 285 13.56 -17.32 12.90
CA LEU A 285 14.76 -16.49 12.75
C LEU A 285 14.37 -15.04 12.45
N PRO A 286 14.27 -14.16 13.47
CA PRO A 286 13.81 -12.80 13.28
C PRO A 286 14.81 -11.96 12.46
N LEU A 287 14.30 -11.29 11.42
CA LEU A 287 15.09 -10.39 10.57
C LEU A 287 15.12 -8.97 11.16
N ILE A 288 15.72 -8.82 12.34
CA ILE A 288 15.67 -7.56 13.10
C ILE A 288 16.26 -6.33 12.37
N LEU A 289 17.10 -6.50 11.35
CA LEU A 289 17.64 -5.39 10.57
C LEU A 289 16.80 -5.08 9.32
N ASP A 290 15.85 -5.94 8.96
CA ASP A 290 15.00 -5.69 7.80
C ASP A 290 13.88 -4.68 8.14
N ALA A 291 13.70 -3.72 7.25
CA ALA A 291 12.71 -2.66 7.43
C ALA A 291 11.28 -3.20 7.44
N SER A 292 10.94 -4.19 6.60
CA SER A 292 9.60 -4.79 6.59
C SER A 292 9.30 -5.57 7.87
N TRP A 293 10.30 -6.28 8.41
CA TRP A 293 10.18 -6.95 9.70
C TRP A 293 9.98 -5.94 10.84
N GLN A 294 10.82 -4.89 10.90
CA GLN A 294 10.69 -3.84 11.92
C GLN A 294 9.34 -3.13 11.85
N ASN A 295 8.85 -2.87 10.63
CA ASN A 295 7.51 -2.33 10.43
C ASN A 295 6.42 -3.25 11.01
N GLY A 296 6.46 -4.55 10.70
CA GLY A 296 5.50 -5.53 11.24
C GLY A 296 5.59 -5.63 12.77
N PHE A 297 6.80 -5.63 13.32
CA PHE A 297 7.06 -5.65 14.76
C PHE A 297 6.46 -4.44 15.48
N TRP A 298 6.72 -3.22 15.01
CA TRP A 298 6.17 -2.01 15.64
C TRP A 298 4.65 -1.89 15.47
N ASN A 299 4.08 -2.37 14.35
CA ASN A 299 2.63 -2.53 14.23
C ASN A 299 2.08 -3.52 15.28
N LEU A 300 2.78 -4.63 15.55
CA LEU A 300 2.39 -5.59 16.57
C LEU A 300 2.47 -5.00 17.98
N VAL A 301 3.50 -4.21 18.29
CA VAL A 301 3.60 -3.47 19.57
C VAL A 301 2.41 -2.54 19.74
N GLY A 302 2.10 -1.75 18.71
CA GLY A 302 0.92 -0.88 18.70
C GLY A 302 -0.39 -1.66 18.91
N ALA A 303 -0.61 -2.71 18.14
CA ALA A 303 -1.80 -3.56 18.22
C ALA A 303 -1.96 -4.23 19.59
N SER A 304 -0.85 -4.71 20.16
CA SER A 304 -0.83 -5.33 21.50
C SER A 304 -1.20 -4.32 22.58
N GLY A 305 -0.79 -3.06 22.42
CA GLY A 305 -1.21 -1.96 23.28
C GLY A 305 -2.72 -1.76 23.30
N PHE A 306 -3.36 -1.70 22.12
CA PHE A 306 -4.83 -1.59 22.07
C PHE A 306 -5.55 -2.76 22.72
N LEU A 307 -5.08 -3.99 22.46
CA LEU A 307 -5.65 -5.17 23.08
C LEU A 307 -5.49 -5.13 24.60
N ALA A 308 -4.31 -4.75 25.09
CA ALA A 308 -4.04 -4.60 26.51
C ALA A 308 -4.91 -3.51 27.16
N VAL A 309 -5.15 -2.39 26.49
CA VAL A 309 -6.11 -1.36 26.96
C VAL A 309 -7.49 -1.97 27.15
N GLY A 310 -7.99 -2.74 26.18
CA GLY A 310 -9.29 -3.40 26.28
C GLY A 310 -9.35 -4.39 27.46
N VAL A 311 -8.30 -5.19 27.66
CA VAL A 311 -8.21 -6.17 28.77
C VAL A 311 -8.16 -5.47 30.13
N VAL A 312 -7.28 -4.48 30.30
CA VAL A 312 -7.12 -3.77 31.58
C VAL A 312 -8.39 -3.00 31.92
N THR A 313 -9.01 -2.34 30.94
CA THR A 313 -10.28 -1.64 31.11
C THR A 313 -11.40 -2.55 31.63
N LEU A 314 -11.43 -3.81 31.17
CA LEU A 314 -12.41 -4.80 31.65
C LEU A 314 -12.11 -5.31 33.06
N LEU A 315 -10.85 -5.55 33.38
CA LEU A 315 -10.44 -6.13 34.67
C LEU A 315 -10.38 -5.09 35.79
N SER A 316 -9.99 -3.86 35.47
CA SER A 316 -9.70 -2.81 36.44
C SER A 316 -9.85 -1.43 35.80
N LYS A 317 -11.10 -0.99 35.63
CA LYS A 317 -11.46 0.33 35.08
C LYS A 317 -10.77 1.52 35.79
N ASP A 318 -10.43 1.36 37.07
CA ASP A 318 -9.81 2.41 37.88
C ASP A 318 -8.29 2.52 37.68
N ALA A 319 -7.69 1.62 36.88
CA ALA A 319 -6.26 1.63 36.55
C ALA A 319 -5.91 2.69 35.47
N ALA A 320 -6.33 3.94 35.69
CA ALA A 320 -6.24 5.04 34.72
C ALA A 320 -4.82 5.27 34.18
N VAL A 321 -3.81 5.26 35.06
CA VAL A 321 -2.40 5.45 34.67
C VAL A 321 -1.91 4.31 33.77
N THR A 322 -2.31 3.07 34.06
CA THR A 322 -1.95 1.90 33.24
C THR A 322 -2.60 1.98 31.86
N ILE A 323 -3.90 2.31 31.81
CA ILE A 323 -4.66 2.49 30.56
C ILE A 323 -4.05 3.60 29.70
N ALA A 324 -3.70 4.72 30.32
CA ALA A 324 -3.06 5.85 29.66
C ALA A 324 -1.65 5.50 29.13
N SER A 325 -0.85 4.77 29.91
CA SER A 325 0.50 4.32 29.51
C SER A 325 0.44 3.35 28.32
N LEU A 326 -0.51 2.40 28.34
CA LEU A 326 -0.73 1.46 27.23
C LEU A 326 -1.22 2.18 25.97
N SER A 327 -2.05 3.22 26.13
CA SER A 327 -2.50 4.08 25.02
C SER A 327 -1.34 4.86 24.40
N LEU A 328 -0.41 5.36 25.22
CA LEU A 328 0.80 6.00 24.72
C LEU A 328 1.72 5.00 23.99
N MET A 329 1.92 3.81 24.56
CA MET A 329 2.68 2.73 23.90
C MET A 329 2.08 2.38 22.53
N THR A 330 0.75 2.33 22.45
CA THR A 330 0.01 2.11 21.20
C THR A 330 0.34 3.18 20.16
N GLY A 331 0.23 4.45 20.55
CA GLY A 331 0.52 5.59 19.67
C GLY A 331 1.95 5.58 19.16
N ILE A 332 2.94 5.40 20.05
CA ILE A 332 4.36 5.35 19.69
C ILE A 332 4.65 4.16 18.77
N GLY A 333 4.11 2.98 19.09
CA GLY A 333 4.30 1.79 18.25
C GLY A 333 3.82 1.99 16.83
N PHE A 334 2.60 2.52 16.65
CA PHE A 334 2.09 2.84 15.32
C PHE A 334 2.83 4.00 14.65
N LEU A 335 3.31 4.98 15.40
CA LEU A 335 4.06 6.10 14.85
C LEU A 335 5.37 5.61 14.24
N VAL A 336 6.16 4.84 14.98
CA VAL A 336 7.39 4.23 14.48
C VAL A 336 7.09 3.33 13.28
N ALA A 337 6.08 2.48 13.36
CA ALA A 337 5.68 1.61 12.25
C ALA A 337 5.34 2.42 10.98
N SER A 338 4.54 3.49 11.13
CA SER A 338 4.12 4.33 10.00
C SER A 338 5.29 5.06 9.32
N LEU A 339 6.27 5.51 10.09
CA LEU A 339 7.50 6.13 9.56
C LEU A 339 8.37 5.12 8.81
N ILE A 340 8.49 3.90 9.34
CA ILE A 340 9.19 2.81 8.64
C ILE A 340 8.44 2.43 7.35
N GLN A 341 7.10 2.42 7.37
CA GLN A 341 6.30 2.17 6.17
C GLN A 341 6.60 3.19 5.08
N TRP A 342 6.67 4.47 5.47
CA TRP A 342 7.02 5.55 4.56
C TRP A 342 8.42 5.37 3.98
N TYR A 343 9.40 5.03 4.82
CA TYR A 343 10.76 4.70 4.38
C TYR A 343 10.82 3.53 3.39
N ILE A 344 10.06 2.44 3.63
CA ILE A 344 9.98 1.30 2.71
C ILE A 344 9.39 1.73 1.37
N LEU A 345 8.28 2.47 1.39
CA LEU A 345 7.60 2.89 0.17
C LEU A 345 8.51 3.75 -0.72
N MET A 346 9.39 4.55 -0.13
CA MET A 346 10.35 5.36 -0.88
C MET A 346 11.34 4.56 -1.72
N GLU A 347 11.52 3.25 -1.47
CA GLU A 347 12.37 2.37 -2.28
C GLU A 347 12.03 2.38 -3.77
N PHE A 348 10.75 2.54 -4.08
CA PHE A 348 10.19 2.29 -5.41
C PHE A 348 10.02 3.55 -6.26
N TYR A 349 10.33 4.73 -5.72
CA TYR A 349 10.29 5.97 -6.50
C TYR A 349 11.64 6.26 -7.14
N PRO A 350 11.65 6.71 -8.41
CA PRO A 350 12.85 6.84 -9.21
C PRO A 350 13.91 7.69 -8.52
N VAL A 351 15.17 7.25 -8.64
CA VAL A 351 16.35 8.01 -8.26
C VAL A 351 16.61 9.04 -9.35
N ASP A 352 17.00 10.25 -8.97
CA ASP A 352 17.56 11.18 -9.95
C ASP A 352 18.81 10.51 -10.56
N PRO A 353 18.91 10.34 -11.88
CA PRO A 353 20.05 9.65 -12.52
C PRO A 353 21.42 10.25 -12.15
N TYR A 354 21.45 11.47 -11.59
CA TYR A 354 22.68 12.15 -11.15
C TYR A 354 23.01 11.95 -9.66
N TRP A 355 22.17 11.27 -8.88
CA TRP A 355 22.40 11.04 -7.45
C TRP A 355 23.05 9.67 -7.23
N VAL A 356 24.34 9.66 -6.87
CA VAL A 356 25.09 8.45 -6.51
C VAL A 356 25.10 8.29 -4.98
N ASP A 357 24.66 7.13 -4.48
CA ASP A 357 24.73 6.82 -3.05
C ASP A 357 26.21 6.80 -2.62
N PRO A 358 26.63 7.57 -1.59
CA PRO A 358 28.01 7.59 -1.14
C PRO A 358 28.54 6.22 -0.70
N PHE A 359 27.67 5.28 -0.31
CA PHE A 359 28.09 3.91 0.02
C PHE A 359 28.28 3.03 -1.22
N THR A 360 27.52 3.24 -2.28
CA THR A 360 27.71 2.55 -3.57
C THR A 360 28.90 3.14 -4.34
N ALA A 361 29.17 4.45 -4.16
CA ALA A 361 30.38 5.09 -4.68
C ALA A 361 31.68 4.57 -4.04
N ALA A 362 31.59 3.94 -2.86
CA ALA A 362 32.72 3.36 -2.15
C ALA A 362 33.05 1.92 -2.57
N GLU A 363 32.15 1.24 -3.29
CA GLU A 363 32.42 -0.05 -3.94
C GLU A 363 33.12 0.20 -5.30
N ILE A 364 34.32 0.77 -5.25
CA ILE A 364 35.22 0.75 -6.41
C ILE A 364 35.65 -0.72 -6.59
N PRO A 365 35.37 -1.38 -7.74
CA PRO A 365 35.86 -2.71 -7.99
C PRO A 365 37.40 -2.71 -7.92
N PRO A 366 38.04 -3.71 -7.28
CA PRO A 366 39.49 -3.78 -7.17
C PRO A 366 40.08 -4.26 -8.51
N GLN A 367 39.89 -3.52 -9.60
CA GLN A 367 40.45 -3.83 -10.91
C GLN A 367 40.80 -2.56 -11.69
N SER A 368 41.92 -1.93 -11.32
CA SER A 368 42.75 -1.14 -12.25
C SER A 368 44.16 -0.85 -11.71
N ILE A 369 44.77 -1.81 -11.02
CA ILE A 369 46.22 -1.84 -10.86
C ILE A 369 46.72 -3.12 -11.52
N TYR A 370 46.89 -3.06 -12.85
CA TYR A 370 47.97 -3.70 -13.61
C TYR A 370 48.09 -3.01 -14.96
#